data_AF-A0A2T6MZC1-F1
#
_entry.id   AF-A0A2T6MZC1-F1
#
_cell.length_a   1.000
_cell.length_b   1.000
_cell.length_c   1.000
_cell.angle_alpha   90.00
_cell.angle_beta   90.00
_cell.angle_gamma   90.00
#
_symmetry.space_group_name_H-M   'P 1'
#
loop_
_entity.id
_entity.type
_entity.pdbx_description
1 polymer ?
#
loop_
_entity_poly.entity_id
_entity_poly.type
_entity_poly.pdbx_seq_one_letter_code
_entity_poly.pdbx_strand_id
1 'polypeptide(L)'
;MSKSTPLLLSSTLTALLLAGCSAGPAPVSFKSEVKPLVDKYCTECHLPGGTGAEASGFITDSYENVMKGTKFGPVVVAGDPLSSSFYRLIAGKVDPSIRMPHGKEALSEVEIATVENWINQGAKNN
;
A
#
# COMPACT_ATOMS: atom_id res chain seq x y z
N MET A 1 75.02 10.22 24.50
CA MET A 1 74.20 9.03 24.19
C MET A 1 72.75 9.47 24.04
N SER A 2 72.20 9.15 22.87
CA SER A 2 70.82 9.28 22.32
C SER A 2 69.76 10.16 22.99
N LYS A 3 69.23 11.12 22.21
CA LYS A 3 67.94 11.79 22.39
C LYS A 3 66.88 10.96 21.65
N SER A 4 65.75 10.66 22.29
CA SER A 4 64.64 9.93 21.66
C SER A 4 63.41 10.82 21.54
N THR A 5 63.06 11.15 20.31
CA THR A 5 61.86 11.91 19.89
C THR A 5 60.75 10.91 19.55
N PRO A 6 59.50 11.07 20.02
CA PRO A 6 58.41 10.24 19.55
C PRO A 6 57.78 10.81 18.27
N LEU A 7 57.62 9.93 17.28
CA LEU A 7 57.03 10.19 15.97
C LEU A 7 55.50 10.05 16.09
N LEU A 8 54.77 11.15 15.91
CA LEU A 8 53.30 11.14 15.87
C LEU A 8 52.83 10.69 14.48
N LEU A 9 52.31 9.46 14.37
CA LEU A 9 51.62 9.00 13.16
C LEU A 9 50.19 9.55 13.17
N SER A 10 49.93 10.59 12.38
CA SER A 10 48.58 11.07 12.09
C SER A 10 47.96 10.18 11.00
N SER A 11 47.04 9.30 11.40
CA SER A 11 46.27 8.49 10.46
C SER A 11 45.02 9.26 10.06
N THR A 12 45.04 9.88 8.88
CA THR A 12 43.86 10.53 8.30
C THR A 12 42.93 9.47 7.73
N LEU A 13 41.89 9.12 8.49
CA LEU A 13 40.80 8.26 8.06
C LEU A 13 39.88 9.03 7.12
N THR A 14 40.10 8.92 5.81
CA THR A 14 39.20 9.48 4.79
C THR A 14 37.90 8.69 4.78
N ALA A 15 36.86 9.23 5.44
CA ALA A 15 35.52 8.68 5.41
C ALA A 15 34.88 8.95 4.02
N LEU A 16 34.73 7.89 3.23
CA LEU A 16 34.02 7.91 1.95
C LEU A 16 32.50 7.92 2.22
N LEU A 17 31.89 9.10 2.15
CA LEU A 17 30.44 9.30 2.26
C LEU A 17 29.75 8.77 0.99
N LEU A 18 29.29 7.51 1.00
CA LEU A 18 28.29 7.04 0.04
C LEU A 18 26.93 7.64 0.43
N ALA A 19 26.58 8.77 -0.16
CA ALA A 19 25.22 9.28 -0.16
C ALA A 19 24.36 8.41 -1.10
N GLY A 20 23.79 7.32 -0.55
CA GLY A 20 22.78 6.54 -1.24
C GLY A 20 21.49 7.35 -1.34
N CYS A 21 21.12 7.81 -2.53
CA CYS A 21 19.79 8.35 -2.78
C CYS A 21 18.77 7.22 -2.59
N SER A 22 18.11 7.17 -1.43
CA SER A 22 16.90 6.37 -1.27
C SER A 22 15.77 6.98 -2.12
N ALA A 23 15.71 6.60 -3.39
CA ALA A 23 14.48 6.73 -4.15
C ALA A 23 13.42 5.87 -3.46
N GLY A 24 12.28 6.46 -3.13
CA GLY A 24 11.15 5.70 -2.55
C GLY A 24 10.68 4.59 -3.50
N PRO A 25 9.74 3.75 -3.05
CA PRO A 25 9.15 2.70 -3.89
C PRO A 25 8.66 3.29 -5.22
N ALA A 26 8.82 2.53 -6.29
CA ALA A 26 8.32 2.94 -7.61
C ALA A 26 6.82 3.28 -7.54
N PRO A 27 6.35 4.26 -8.34
CA PRO A 27 4.94 4.59 -8.40
C PRO A 27 4.10 3.37 -8.79
N VAL A 28 3.12 3.02 -7.97
CA VAL A 28 2.12 1.99 -8.26
C VAL A 28 1.06 2.59 -9.18
N SER A 29 0.75 1.91 -10.27
CA SER A 29 -0.33 2.29 -11.19
C SER A 29 -1.65 1.68 -10.76
N PHE A 30 -2.68 2.52 -10.62
CA PHE A 30 -4.03 2.01 -10.42
C PHE A 30 -4.44 1.13 -11.59
N LYS A 31 -4.23 1.59 -12.83
CA LYS A 31 -4.71 0.87 -14.02
C LYS A 31 -4.04 -0.48 -14.21
N SER A 32 -2.71 -0.56 -14.06
CA SER A 32 -1.98 -1.80 -14.38
C SER A 32 -1.76 -2.73 -13.19
N GLU A 33 -1.81 -2.23 -11.95
CA GLU A 33 -1.47 -3.04 -10.77
C GLU A 33 -2.63 -3.18 -9.78
N VAL A 34 -3.41 -2.13 -9.52
CA VAL A 34 -4.49 -2.21 -8.51
C VAL A 34 -5.80 -2.70 -9.11
N LYS A 35 -6.21 -2.16 -10.26
CA LYS A 35 -7.48 -2.50 -10.92
C LYS A 35 -7.59 -3.99 -11.24
N PRO A 36 -6.54 -4.69 -11.71
CA PRO A 36 -6.61 -6.15 -11.90
C PRO A 36 -6.88 -6.91 -10.59
N LEU A 37 -6.36 -6.44 -9.45
CA LEU A 37 -6.65 -7.04 -8.14
C LEU A 37 -8.10 -6.78 -7.73
N VAL A 38 -8.58 -5.55 -7.93
CA VAL A 38 -9.98 -5.19 -7.69
C VAL A 38 -10.92 -6.06 -8.53
N ASP A 39 -10.61 -6.26 -9.81
CA ASP A 39 -11.40 -7.08 -10.71
C ASP A 39 -11.41 -8.56 -10.33
N LYS A 40 -10.27 -9.08 -9.89
CA LYS A 40 -10.11 -10.46 -9.46
C LYS A 40 -10.83 -10.76 -8.14
N TYR A 41 -10.79 -9.85 -7.17
CA TYR A 41 -11.17 -10.13 -5.79
C TYR A 41 -12.44 -9.43 -5.30
N CYS A 42 -12.84 -8.32 -5.92
CA CYS A 42 -13.89 -7.45 -5.40
C CYS A 42 -15.10 -7.36 -6.34
N THR A 43 -14.85 -7.17 -7.64
CA THR A 43 -15.87 -6.78 -8.61
C THR A 43 -17.02 -7.78 -8.72
N GLU A 44 -16.80 -9.08 -8.53
CA GLU A 44 -17.86 -10.10 -8.56
C GLU A 44 -19.03 -9.83 -7.58
N CYS A 45 -18.76 -9.24 -6.41
CA CYS A 45 -19.78 -8.93 -5.42
C CYS A 45 -20.05 -7.43 -5.28
N HIS A 46 -19.08 -6.59 -5.65
CA HIS A 46 -19.14 -5.14 -5.58
C HIS A 46 -19.38 -4.49 -6.95
N LEU A 47 -20.22 -5.11 -7.78
CA LEU A 47 -20.83 -4.50 -8.96
C LEU A 47 -22.26 -4.03 -8.64
N PRO A 48 -22.89 -3.16 -9.46
CA PRO A 48 -24.29 -2.80 -9.27
C PRO A 48 -25.21 -4.04 -9.24
N GLY A 49 -26.01 -4.17 -8.16
CA GLY A 49 -26.88 -5.33 -7.93
C GLY A 49 -26.16 -6.57 -7.35
N GLY A 50 -24.85 -6.49 -7.09
CA GLY A 50 -24.11 -7.54 -6.39
C GLY A 50 -24.37 -7.52 -4.88
N THR A 51 -24.24 -8.68 -4.23
CA THR A 51 -24.53 -8.84 -2.80
C THR A 51 -23.69 -7.93 -1.90
N GLY A 52 -22.41 -7.74 -2.24
CA GLY A 52 -21.51 -6.82 -1.52
C GLY A 52 -21.91 -5.34 -1.72
N ALA A 53 -22.34 -4.99 -2.93
CA ALA A 53 -22.87 -3.67 -3.25
C ALA A 53 -24.21 -3.39 -2.53
N GLU A 54 -25.12 -4.36 -2.40
CA GLU A 54 -26.36 -4.17 -1.64
C GLU A 54 -26.09 -3.96 -0.15
N ALA A 55 -25.19 -4.76 0.43
CA ALA A 55 -24.83 -4.68 1.84
C ALA A 55 -24.21 -3.32 2.20
N SER A 56 -23.25 -2.84 1.38
CA SER A 56 -22.39 -1.70 1.72
C SER A 56 -22.63 -0.45 0.88
N GLY A 57 -23.23 -0.57 -0.30
CA GLY A 57 -23.27 0.48 -1.32
C GLY A 57 -21.95 0.66 -2.07
N PHE A 58 -20.94 -0.19 -1.84
CA PHE A 58 -19.63 -0.08 -2.47
C PHE A 58 -19.60 -0.71 -3.86
N ILE A 59 -19.15 0.06 -4.84
CA ILE A 59 -19.03 -0.32 -6.25
C ILE A 59 -17.57 -0.21 -6.68
N THR A 60 -17.05 -1.17 -7.45
CA THR A 60 -15.62 -1.25 -7.80
C THR A 60 -15.30 -1.34 -9.30
N ASP A 61 -16.28 -1.10 -10.16
CA ASP A 61 -16.12 -1.19 -11.63
C ASP A 61 -15.22 -0.09 -12.23
N SER A 62 -15.07 1.05 -11.54
CA SER A 62 -14.22 2.18 -11.96
C SER A 62 -13.40 2.75 -10.80
N TYR A 63 -12.34 3.51 -11.14
CA TYR A 63 -11.55 4.25 -10.16
C TYR A 63 -12.43 5.19 -9.31
N GLU A 64 -13.30 5.94 -9.98
CA GLU A 64 -14.19 6.92 -9.36
C GLU A 64 -15.12 6.25 -8.35
N ASN A 65 -15.64 5.06 -8.67
CA ASN A 65 -16.49 4.32 -7.75
C ASN A 65 -15.72 3.74 -6.55
N VAL A 66 -14.50 3.23 -6.78
CA VAL A 66 -13.62 2.81 -5.68
C VAL A 66 -13.34 3.98 -4.72
N MET A 67 -13.02 5.15 -5.26
CA MET A 67 -12.71 6.34 -4.46
C MET A 67 -13.94 7.01 -3.83
N LYS A 68 -15.12 6.91 -4.47
CA LYS A 68 -16.40 7.35 -3.89
C LYS A 68 -16.72 6.57 -2.61
N GLY A 69 -16.39 5.27 -2.58
CA GLY A 69 -16.56 4.42 -1.42
C GLY A 69 -17.99 3.92 -1.22
N THR A 70 -18.38 3.77 0.03
CA THR A 70 -19.64 3.12 0.44
C THR A 70 -20.74 4.15 0.68
N LYS A 71 -21.95 3.68 0.99
CA LYS A 71 -23.04 4.56 1.49
C LYS A 71 -22.73 5.17 2.87
N PHE A 72 -21.71 4.67 3.57
CA PHE A 72 -21.27 5.15 4.88
C PHE A 72 -20.06 6.11 4.81
N GLY A 73 -19.54 6.37 3.61
CA GLY A 73 -18.39 7.23 3.39
C GLY A 73 -17.22 6.55 2.66
N PRO A 74 -16.08 7.25 2.55
CA PRO A 74 -14.92 6.77 1.81
C PRO A 74 -14.32 5.52 2.46
N VAL A 75 -13.84 4.61 1.63
CA VAL A 75 -13.10 3.40 2.06
C VAL A 75 -11.61 3.51 1.81
N VAL A 76 -11.20 4.45 0.94
CA VAL A 76 -9.81 4.81 0.68
C VAL A 76 -9.58 6.23 1.18
N VAL A 77 -8.58 6.38 2.04
CA VAL A 77 -8.04 7.66 2.50
C VAL A 77 -6.65 7.79 1.88
N ALA A 78 -6.53 8.67 0.88
CA ALA A 78 -5.28 8.85 0.15
C ALA A 78 -4.14 9.25 1.11
N GLY A 79 -3.03 8.53 1.06
CA GLY A 79 -1.87 8.70 1.94
C GLY A 79 -1.98 7.99 3.30
N ASP A 80 -3.10 7.35 3.61
CA ASP A 80 -3.32 6.69 4.91
C ASP A 80 -4.01 5.32 4.77
N PRO A 81 -3.24 4.24 4.58
CA PRO A 81 -3.77 2.88 4.53
C PRO A 81 -4.40 2.45 5.86
N LEU A 82 -3.87 2.91 6.99
CA LEU A 82 -4.36 2.49 8.31
C LEU A 82 -5.71 3.09 8.67
N SER A 83 -6.07 4.24 8.07
CA SER A 83 -7.43 4.78 8.13
C SER A 83 -8.33 4.28 7.00
N SER A 84 -7.77 3.61 5.99
CA SER A 84 -8.53 3.07 4.84
C SER A 84 -9.13 1.71 5.15
N SER A 85 -10.46 1.63 5.27
CA SER A 85 -11.14 0.34 5.45
C SER A 85 -10.86 -0.61 4.28
N PHE A 86 -10.70 -0.10 3.06
CA PHE A 86 -10.32 -0.88 1.88
C PHE A 86 -9.07 -1.75 2.12
N TYR A 87 -8.00 -1.15 2.64
CA TYR A 87 -6.77 -1.87 3.00
C TYR A 87 -6.97 -2.79 4.20
N ARG A 88 -7.59 -2.29 5.28
CA ARG A 88 -7.71 -3.06 6.52
C ARG A 88 -8.51 -4.34 6.33
N LEU A 89 -9.56 -4.32 5.50
CA LEU A 89 -10.42 -5.47 5.22
C LEU A 89 -9.66 -6.57 4.47
N ILE A 90 -8.86 -6.22 3.46
CA ILE A 90 -8.06 -7.19 2.68
C ILE A 90 -6.80 -7.66 3.42
N ALA A 91 -6.23 -6.81 4.28
CA ALA A 91 -5.06 -7.13 5.08
C ALA A 91 -5.39 -7.91 6.37
N GLY A 92 -6.67 -8.23 6.60
CA GLY A 92 -7.10 -8.94 7.81
C GLY A 92 -6.88 -8.14 9.11
N LYS A 93 -6.78 -6.81 9.05
CA LYS A 93 -6.60 -5.91 10.22
C LYS A 93 -7.95 -5.50 10.84
N VAL A 94 -8.90 -6.43 10.80
CA VAL A 94 -10.30 -6.29 11.21
C VAL A 94 -10.78 -7.62 11.82
N ASP A 95 -11.99 -7.63 12.37
CA ASP A 95 -12.60 -8.89 12.78
C ASP A 95 -12.70 -9.87 11.58
N PRO A 96 -12.36 -11.15 11.75
CA PRO A 96 -12.40 -12.13 10.66
C PRO A 96 -13.77 -12.27 9.98
N SER A 97 -14.87 -11.97 10.69
CA SER A 97 -16.22 -12.03 10.15
C SER A 97 -16.50 -10.99 9.07
N ILE A 98 -15.72 -9.90 9.01
CA ILE A 98 -15.88 -8.81 8.05
C ILE A 98 -14.70 -8.71 7.07
N ARG A 99 -13.73 -9.63 7.12
CA ARG A 99 -12.58 -9.60 6.19
C ARG A 99 -13.05 -9.74 4.74
N MET A 100 -12.30 -9.13 3.83
CA MET A 100 -12.49 -9.29 2.40
C MET A 100 -11.34 -10.09 1.78
N PRO A 101 -11.61 -10.88 0.73
CA PRO A 101 -12.93 -11.26 0.23
C PRO A 101 -13.64 -12.24 1.17
N HIS A 102 -14.97 -12.10 1.33
CA HIS A 102 -15.75 -12.98 2.21
C HIS A 102 -15.79 -14.42 1.69
N GLY A 103 -15.42 -15.38 2.53
CA GLY A 103 -15.55 -16.81 2.22
C GLY A 103 -14.69 -17.28 1.04
N LYS A 104 -13.78 -16.44 0.53
CA LYS A 104 -12.84 -16.78 -0.54
C LYS A 104 -11.39 -16.67 -0.06
N GLU A 105 -10.49 -17.09 -0.93
CA GLU A 105 -9.04 -16.99 -0.74
C GLU A 105 -8.63 -15.54 -0.49
N ALA A 106 -7.70 -15.35 0.45
CA ALA A 106 -7.14 -14.04 0.74
C ALA A 106 -6.21 -13.60 -0.40
N LEU A 107 -5.98 -12.29 -0.49
CA LEU A 107 -4.90 -11.76 -1.32
C LEU A 107 -3.56 -12.20 -0.72
N SER A 108 -2.57 -12.43 -1.58
CA SER A 108 -1.19 -12.66 -1.13
C SER A 108 -0.60 -11.40 -0.48
N GLU A 109 0.45 -11.58 0.32
CA GLU A 109 1.14 -10.45 0.96
C GLU A 109 1.66 -9.42 -0.06
N VAL A 110 2.08 -9.86 -1.24
CA VAL A 110 2.53 -8.99 -2.33
C VAL A 110 1.38 -8.17 -2.89
N GLU A 111 0.22 -8.79 -3.16
CA GLU A 111 -0.97 -8.09 -3.66
C GLU A 111 -1.50 -7.08 -2.62
N ILE A 112 -1.49 -7.43 -1.34
CA ILE A 112 -1.84 -6.51 -0.24
C ILE A 112 -0.86 -5.33 -0.20
N ALA A 113 0.44 -5.58 -0.32
CA ALA A 113 1.46 -4.54 -0.34
C ALA A 113 1.32 -3.61 -1.55
N THR A 114 0.91 -4.10 -2.72
CA THR A 114 0.59 -3.27 -3.89
C THR A 114 -0.53 -2.27 -3.57
N VAL A 115 -1.62 -2.73 -2.94
CA VAL A 115 -2.72 -1.85 -2.53
C VAL A 115 -2.27 -0.84 -1.46
N GLU A 116 -1.52 -1.31 -0.45
CA GLU A 116 -0.97 -0.44 0.60
C GLU A 116 -0.10 0.68 0.03
N ASN A 117 0.81 0.33 -0.87
CA ASN A 117 1.71 1.28 -1.51
C ASN A 117 0.97 2.27 -2.40
N TRP A 118 -0.02 1.82 -3.18
CA TRP A 118 -0.86 2.72 -3.97
C TRP A 118 -1.58 3.75 -3.08
N ILE A 119 -2.16 3.32 -1.95
CA ILE A 119 -2.82 4.23 -1.00
C ILE A 119 -1.79 5.20 -0.40
N ASN A 120 -0.65 4.71 0.09
CA ASN A 120 0.44 5.53 0.63
C ASN A 120 0.93 6.59 -0.37
N GLN A 121 0.95 6.27 -1.67
CA GLN A 121 1.37 7.17 -2.74
C GLN A 121 0.27 8.15 -3.19
N GLY A 122 -0.84 8.21 -2.46
CA GLY A 122 -1.94 9.14 -2.68
C GLY A 122 -3.08 8.61 -3.54
N ALA A 123 -3.18 7.28 -3.71
CA ALA A 123 -4.28 6.59 -4.38
C ALA A 123 -4.61 7.17 -5.78
N LYS A 124 -3.58 7.44 -6.58
CA LYS A 124 -3.72 8.14 -7.87
C LYS A 124 -4.41 7.29 -8.93
N ASN A 125 -5.10 7.93 -9.87
CA ASN A 125 -5.58 7.31 -11.10
C ASN A 125 -4.52 7.45 -12.19
N ASN A 126 -3.63 6.46 -12.32
CA ASN A 126 -2.45 6.48 -13.20
C ASN A 126 -2.24 5.16 -13.93
#